data_AF-A0AA94KYY3-F1
#
_entry.id   AF-A0AA94KYY3-F1
#
_cell.length_a   1.000
_cell.length_b   1.000
_cell.length_c   1.000
_cell.angle_alpha   90.00
_cell.angle_beta   90.00
_cell.angle_gamma   90.00
#
_symmetry.space_group_name_H-M   'P 1'
#
loop_
_entity.id
_entity.type
_entity.pdbx_description
1 polymer ?
#
loop_
_entity_poly.entity_id
_entity_poly.type
_entity_poly.pdbx_seq_one_letter_code
_entity_poly.pdbx_strand_id
1 'polypeptide(L)'
;MSAIAGMTGIVMATLLLGAIALLVVGVRARRDGGSGAVVTTALIVAAGYAVLSAIGAIIALLAVLLQNPVGITVPVQEFWPQLPAGAEVGGTTATRAGGGFSSADLLIADLSLGARLCWAIALALGWLVPGAVAALIAVGCLRLRAGRPFAPLLERMTMLTAVVVLVGGLLAEVLGDIAGSMAAQEALAWTSAAWTGDLADPSVLLPQPGFRIDVPLWPVGAGFGLAALATVFRHGRQLQRDSEGLV
;
A
#
# COMPACT_ATOMS: atom_id res chain seq x y z
N MET A 1 -7.54 24.54 -4.08
CA MET A 1 -6.11 24.25 -4.33
C MET A 1 -5.21 24.49 -3.11
N SER A 2 -5.44 25.50 -2.26
CA SER A 2 -4.59 25.79 -1.09
C SER A 2 -4.63 24.72 0.03
N ALA A 3 -5.78 24.09 0.30
CA ALA A 3 -5.92 23.07 1.33
C ALA A 3 -5.23 21.73 0.98
N ILE A 4 -5.22 21.37 -0.31
CA ILE A 4 -4.58 20.15 -0.81
C ILE A 4 -3.05 20.27 -0.68
N ALA A 5 -2.49 21.44 -1.02
CA ALA A 5 -1.06 21.74 -0.85
C ALA A 5 -0.64 21.82 0.64
N GLY A 6 -1.52 22.32 1.51
CA GLY A 6 -1.26 22.38 2.95
C GLY A 6 -1.17 21.00 3.60
N MET A 7 -2.09 20.09 3.26
CA MET A 7 -2.12 18.76 3.87
C MET A 7 -1.04 17.82 3.30
N THR A 8 -0.80 17.84 1.98
CA THR A 8 0.34 17.11 1.39
C THR A 8 1.68 17.61 1.94
N GLY A 9 1.80 18.93 2.18
CA GLY A 9 2.95 19.52 2.85
C GLY A 9 3.15 19.02 4.28
N ILE A 10 2.09 18.91 5.08
CA ILE A 10 2.16 18.40 6.46
C ILE A 10 2.51 16.90 6.48
N VAL A 11 1.94 16.11 5.56
CA VAL A 11 2.25 14.68 5.44
C VAL A 11 3.70 14.48 4.98
N MET A 12 4.15 15.21 3.96
CA MET A 12 5.53 15.18 3.52
C MET A 12 6.51 15.62 4.62
N ALA A 13 6.17 16.68 5.37
CA ALA A 13 7.02 17.18 6.45
C ALA A 13 7.12 16.19 7.61
N THR A 14 6.02 15.53 7.98
CA THR A 14 6.02 14.49 9.04
C THR A 14 6.77 13.24 8.59
N LEU A 15 6.61 12.81 7.33
CA LEU A 15 7.39 11.72 6.74
C LEU A 15 8.90 12.06 6.69
N LEU A 16 9.24 13.29 6.25
CA LEU A 16 10.62 13.78 6.20
C LEU A 16 11.25 13.86 7.60
N LEU A 17 10.54 14.43 8.57
CA LEU A 17 11.04 14.52 9.95
C LEU A 17 11.21 13.13 10.58
N GLY A 18 10.30 12.20 10.32
CA GLY A 18 10.43 10.80 10.72
C GLY A 18 11.65 10.12 10.09
N ALA A 19 11.85 10.31 8.77
CA ALA A 19 13.00 9.78 8.04
C ALA A 19 14.33 10.38 8.53
N ILE A 20 14.37 11.70 8.77
CA ILE A 20 15.56 12.40 9.28
C ILE A 20 15.87 11.94 10.71
N ALA A 21 14.87 11.81 11.58
CA ALA A 21 15.06 11.30 12.93
C ALA A 21 15.61 9.87 12.92
N LEU A 22 15.07 9.00 12.06
CA LEU A 22 15.57 7.64 11.84
C LEU A 22 17.02 7.61 11.36
N LEU A 23 17.36 8.48 10.40
CA LEU A 23 18.69 8.58 9.82
C LEU A 23 19.70 9.09 10.87
N VAL A 24 19.34 10.11 11.66
CA VAL A 24 20.18 10.65 12.73
C VAL A 24 20.44 9.62 13.82
N VAL A 25 19.42 8.87 14.25
CA VAL A 25 19.55 7.84 15.29
C VAL A 25 20.37 6.65 14.76
N GLY A 26 20.17 6.26 13.50
CA GLY A 26 20.98 5.22 12.84
C GLY A 26 22.46 5.61 12.67
N VAL A 27 22.75 6.86 12.28
CA VAL A 27 24.13 7.36 12.15
C VAL A 27 24.81 7.45 13.51
N ARG A 28 24.09 7.84 14.57
CA ARG A 28 24.64 7.83 15.94
C ARG A 28 24.97 6.41 16.42
N ALA A 29 24.08 5.45 16.20
CA ALA A 29 24.30 4.06 16.60
C ALA A 29 25.46 3.38 15.84
N ARG A 30 25.73 3.78 14.60
CA ARG A 30 26.86 3.27 13.80
C ARG A 30 28.22 3.72 14.29
N ARG A 31 28.31 4.88 14.97
CA ARG A 31 29.59 5.38 15.49
C ARG A 31 30.17 4.52 16.62
N ASP A 32 29.37 3.64 17.22
CA ASP A 32 29.78 2.78 18.34
C ASP A 32 30.39 1.43 17.91
N GLY A 33 30.59 1.17 16.61
CA GLY A 33 31.60 0.25 16.05
C GLY A 33 31.53 -1.27 16.31
N GLY A 34 30.73 -1.78 17.25
CA GLY A 34 30.66 -3.21 17.59
C GLY A 34 29.67 -4.03 16.76
N SER A 35 29.74 -5.37 16.80
CA SER A 35 28.73 -6.27 16.20
C SER A 35 27.28 -6.00 16.68
N GLY A 36 27.12 -5.38 17.85
CA GLY A 36 25.84 -4.86 18.35
C GLY A 36 25.31 -3.64 17.59
N ALA A 37 26.14 -2.92 16.83
CA ALA A 37 25.75 -1.73 16.06
C ALA A 37 24.83 -2.07 14.89
N VAL A 38 25.03 -3.21 14.22
CA VAL A 38 24.16 -3.66 13.12
C VAL A 38 22.76 -3.97 13.64
N VAL A 39 22.65 -4.76 14.71
CA VAL A 39 21.37 -5.12 15.34
C VAL A 39 20.67 -3.88 15.90
N THR A 40 21.43 -2.94 16.48
CA THR A 40 20.89 -1.68 17.01
C THR A 40 20.38 -0.78 15.89
N THR A 41 21.12 -0.65 14.79
CA THR A 41 20.69 0.13 13.62
C THR A 41 19.44 -0.48 12.99
N ALA A 42 19.42 -1.79 12.78
CA ALA A 42 18.26 -2.51 12.24
C ALA A 42 17.03 -2.31 13.14
N LEU A 43 17.19 -2.41 14.46
CA LEU A 43 16.13 -2.13 15.43
C LEU A 43 15.56 -0.72 15.25
N ILE A 44 16.41 0.31 15.25
CA ILE A 44 15.98 1.70 15.15
C ILE A 44 15.19 1.93 13.85
N VAL A 45 15.75 1.49 12.73
CA VAL A 45 15.14 1.66 11.41
C VAL A 45 13.80 0.92 11.34
N ALA A 46 13.76 -0.34 11.77
CA ALA A 46 12.55 -1.15 11.74
C ALA A 46 11.47 -0.60 12.68
N ALA A 47 11.84 -0.20 13.90
CA ALA A 47 10.90 0.40 14.85
C ALA A 47 10.34 1.73 14.35
N GLY A 48 11.19 2.60 13.81
CA GLY A 48 10.71 3.87 13.28
C GLY A 48 9.87 3.71 12.02
N TYR A 49 10.19 2.75 11.14
CA TYR A 49 9.30 2.45 10.01
C TYR A 49 7.96 1.89 10.46
N ALA A 50 7.92 1.02 11.49
CA ALA A 50 6.66 0.55 12.07
C ALA A 50 5.82 1.71 12.62
N VAL A 51 6.42 2.65 13.34
CA VAL A 51 5.72 3.87 13.83
C VAL A 51 5.25 4.73 12.65
N LEU A 52 6.11 4.96 11.67
CA LEU A 52 5.80 5.73 10.47
C LEU A 52 4.60 5.12 9.72
N SER A 53 4.57 3.80 9.60
CA SER A 53 3.49 3.08 8.93
C SER A 53 2.15 3.21 9.66
N ALA A 54 2.15 3.19 11.00
CA ALA A 54 0.94 3.40 11.79
C ALA A 54 0.41 4.83 11.63
N ILE A 55 1.31 5.82 11.66
CA ILE A 55 0.97 7.22 11.41
C ILE A 55 0.45 7.40 9.98
N GLY A 56 1.15 6.83 8.99
CA GLY A 56 0.76 6.87 7.59
C GLY A 56 -0.62 6.28 7.33
N ALA A 57 -0.94 5.16 7.98
CA ALA A 57 -2.27 4.54 7.90
C ALA A 57 -3.38 5.46 8.44
N ILE A 58 -3.15 6.09 9.60
CA ILE A 58 -4.11 7.03 10.20
C ILE A 58 -4.28 8.26 9.29
N ILE A 59 -3.19 8.82 8.80
CA ILE A 59 -3.20 9.97 7.89
C ILE A 59 -3.96 9.61 6.60
N ALA A 60 -3.68 8.46 5.99
CA ALA A 60 -4.35 8.03 4.76
C ALA A 60 -5.86 7.87 4.98
N LEU A 61 -6.25 7.25 6.09
CA LEU A 61 -7.65 7.09 6.46
C LEU A 61 -8.35 8.44 6.67
N LEU A 62 -7.75 9.34 7.44
CA LEU A 62 -8.30 10.66 7.70
C LEU A 62 -8.36 11.51 6.42
N ALA A 63 -7.35 11.39 5.53
CA ALA A 63 -7.32 12.12 4.28
C ALA A 63 -8.53 11.77 3.39
N VAL A 64 -8.82 10.48 3.21
CA VAL A 64 -9.96 10.04 2.39
C VAL A 64 -11.31 10.47 2.98
N LEU A 65 -11.44 10.42 4.31
CA LEU A 65 -12.69 10.73 4.99
C LEU A 65 -12.97 12.23 5.11
N LEU A 66 -11.94 13.05 5.30
CA LEU A 66 -12.08 14.50 5.51
C LEU A 66 -11.97 15.31 4.22
N GLN A 67 -11.27 14.83 3.19
CA GLN A 67 -11.09 15.59 1.95
C GLN A 67 -12.23 15.37 0.96
N ASN A 68 -12.79 16.45 0.44
CA ASN A 68 -13.68 16.46 -0.72
C ASN A 68 -13.14 17.53 -1.70
N PRO A 69 -12.65 17.17 -2.89
CA PRO A 69 -12.71 15.88 -3.58
C PRO A 69 -11.68 14.83 -3.09
N VAL A 70 -11.93 13.56 -3.39
CA VAL A 70 -11.03 12.41 -3.13
C VAL A 70 -10.36 11.97 -4.42
N GLY A 71 -9.04 11.75 -4.37
CA GLY A 71 -8.29 11.13 -5.46
C GLY A 71 -8.38 9.61 -5.38
N ILE A 72 -8.86 8.98 -6.44
CA ILE A 72 -8.97 7.53 -6.56
C ILE A 72 -8.66 7.07 -7.99
N THR A 73 -7.93 5.97 -8.10
CA THR A 73 -7.68 5.30 -9.38
C THR A 73 -8.86 4.36 -9.66
N VAL A 74 -9.55 4.55 -10.78
CA VAL A 74 -10.71 3.76 -11.17
C VAL A 74 -10.40 2.90 -12.40
N PRO A 75 -10.91 1.66 -12.47
CA PRO A 75 -10.86 0.87 -13.69
C PRO A 75 -11.82 1.45 -14.72
N VAL A 76 -11.35 1.55 -15.96
CA VAL A 76 -12.15 1.96 -17.10
C VAL A 76 -12.12 0.86 -18.14
N GLN A 77 -13.19 0.73 -18.94
CA GLN A 77 -13.11 -0.12 -20.13
C GLN A 77 -11.98 0.38 -21.01
N GLU A 78 -11.30 -0.55 -21.68
CA GLU A 78 -10.18 -0.22 -22.55
C GLU A 78 -10.65 0.82 -23.58
N PHE A 79 -10.24 2.06 -23.37
CA PHE A 79 -10.62 3.16 -24.22
C PHE A 79 -9.37 3.80 -24.78
N TRP A 80 -9.42 4.05 -26.08
CA TRP A 80 -8.51 4.92 -26.76
C TRP A 80 -9.36 6.03 -27.36
N PRO A 81 -8.96 7.31 -27.33
CA PRO A 81 -9.68 8.32 -28.10
C PRO A 81 -9.68 7.89 -29.56
N GLN A 82 -10.82 7.37 -30.03
CA GLN A 82 -10.97 6.96 -31.42
C GLN A 82 -10.88 8.24 -32.24
N LEU A 83 -9.99 8.22 -33.24
CA LEU A 83 -9.92 9.31 -34.19
C LEU A 83 -11.27 9.41 -34.89
N PRO A 84 -11.90 10.60 -34.93
CA PRO A 84 -13.13 10.81 -35.66
C PRO A 84 -13.00 10.30 -37.10
N ALA A 85 -14.09 9.80 -37.68
CA ALA A 85 -14.09 9.34 -39.06
C ALA A 85 -13.54 10.44 -39.99
N GLY A 86 -12.43 10.15 -40.69
CA GLY A 86 -11.74 11.10 -41.57
C GLY A 86 -10.49 11.80 -40.99
N ALA A 87 -10.11 11.53 -39.74
CA ALA A 87 -8.87 12.06 -39.18
C ALA A 87 -7.66 11.18 -39.54
N GLU A 88 -6.80 11.67 -40.43
CA GLU A 88 -5.52 11.04 -40.77
C GLU A 88 -4.42 11.52 -39.82
N VAL A 89 -3.73 10.58 -39.16
CA VAL A 89 -2.56 10.89 -38.32
C VAL A 89 -1.29 10.69 -39.14
N GLY A 90 -0.76 11.78 -39.69
CA GLY A 90 0.53 11.79 -40.38
C GLY A 90 1.73 11.90 -39.43
N GLY A 91 2.92 11.52 -39.90
CA GLY A 91 4.20 11.84 -39.24
C GLY A 91 4.74 10.81 -38.25
N THR A 92 4.18 9.61 -38.18
CA THR A 92 4.71 8.52 -37.35
C THR A 92 5.35 7.44 -38.21
N THR A 93 6.55 6.99 -37.83
CA THR A 93 7.31 5.93 -38.53
C THR A 93 6.89 4.52 -38.12
N ALA A 94 6.03 4.38 -37.11
CA ALA A 94 5.56 3.11 -36.60
C ALA A 94 4.03 2.99 -36.77
N THR A 95 3.59 1.86 -37.34
CA THR A 95 2.17 1.52 -37.41
C THR A 95 1.72 0.97 -36.05
N ARG A 96 0.73 1.61 -35.46
CA ARG A 96 0.13 1.14 -34.20
C ARG A 96 -0.68 -0.13 -34.45
N ALA A 97 -0.34 -1.21 -33.76
CA ALA A 97 -1.04 -2.50 -33.82
C ALA A 97 -2.16 -2.68 -32.78
N GLY A 98 -2.16 -1.89 -31.69
CA GLY A 98 -3.15 -1.95 -30.61
C GLY A 98 -2.74 -1.13 -29.37
N GLY A 99 -3.64 -1.01 -28.39
CA GLY A 99 -3.39 -0.35 -27.11
C GLY A 99 -4.57 0.50 -26.61
N GLY A 100 -4.62 0.69 -25.29
CA GLY A 100 -5.76 1.24 -24.56
C GLY A 100 -5.38 1.82 -23.21
N PHE A 101 -6.20 2.73 -22.67
CA PHE A 101 -6.17 3.08 -21.26
C PHE A 101 -7.20 2.21 -20.51
N SER A 102 -6.75 1.51 -19.47
CA SER A 102 -7.60 0.63 -18.63
C SER A 102 -7.75 1.13 -17.19
N SER A 103 -7.06 2.21 -16.82
CA SER A 103 -7.17 2.87 -15.52
C SER A 103 -7.13 4.39 -15.69
N ALA A 104 -7.91 5.11 -14.89
CA ALA A 104 -7.91 6.57 -14.84
C ALA A 104 -7.81 7.07 -13.40
N ASP A 105 -6.98 8.08 -13.15
CA ASP A 105 -6.93 8.79 -11.88
C ASP A 105 -7.95 9.92 -11.88
N LEU A 106 -8.94 9.83 -11.00
CA LEU A 106 -10.03 10.80 -10.91
C LEU A 106 -10.00 11.52 -9.56
N LEU A 107 -10.29 12.82 -9.59
CA LEU A 107 -10.63 13.61 -8.41
C LEU A 107 -12.15 13.74 -8.37
N ILE A 108 -12.78 12.88 -7.58
CA ILE A 108 -14.24 12.78 -7.51
C ILE A 108 -14.71 13.57 -6.29
N ALA A 109 -15.60 14.54 -6.53
CA ALA A 109 -16.34 15.19 -5.46
C ALA A 109 -17.57 14.33 -5.08
N ASP A 110 -17.96 14.38 -3.81
CA ASP A 110 -19.20 13.76 -3.31
C ASP A 110 -19.31 12.24 -3.53
N LEU A 111 -18.16 11.55 -3.53
CA LEU A 111 -18.10 10.08 -3.58
C LEU A 111 -18.89 9.44 -2.44
N SER A 112 -19.58 8.33 -2.70
CA SER A 112 -20.38 7.64 -1.70
C SER A 112 -19.55 7.23 -0.48
N LEU A 113 -20.19 7.23 0.69
CA LEU A 113 -19.53 6.87 1.95
C LEU A 113 -19.01 5.43 1.93
N GLY A 114 -19.71 4.52 1.24
CA GLY A 114 -19.28 3.13 1.06
C GLY A 114 -17.97 3.03 0.28
N ALA A 115 -17.88 3.70 -0.87
CA ALA A 115 -16.66 3.73 -1.68
C ALA A 115 -15.50 4.40 -0.92
N ARG A 116 -15.77 5.49 -0.20
CA ARG A 116 -14.76 6.17 0.64
C ARG A 116 -14.22 5.29 1.76
N LEU A 117 -15.09 4.57 2.48
CA LEU A 117 -14.66 3.66 3.54
C LEU A 117 -13.82 2.52 2.99
N CYS A 118 -14.24 1.89 1.89
CA CYS A 118 -13.48 0.81 1.26
C CYS A 118 -12.09 1.31 0.82
N TRP A 119 -12.03 2.48 0.18
CA TRP A 119 -10.77 3.10 -0.24
C TRP A 119 -9.86 3.47 0.94
N ALA A 120 -10.43 4.07 1.99
CA ALA A 120 -9.70 4.45 3.19
C ALA A 120 -9.09 3.23 3.90
N ILE A 121 -9.85 2.14 4.01
CA ILE A 121 -9.39 0.88 4.62
C ILE A 121 -8.30 0.25 3.75
N ALA A 122 -8.48 0.21 2.43
CA ALA A 122 -7.48 -0.31 1.50
C ALA A 122 -6.13 0.42 1.64
N LEU A 123 -6.15 1.76 1.65
CA LEU A 123 -4.94 2.56 1.85
C LEU A 123 -4.32 2.36 3.23
N ALA A 124 -5.15 2.29 4.28
CA ALA A 124 -4.66 2.04 5.64
C ALA A 124 -3.96 0.67 5.74
N LEU A 125 -4.54 -0.38 5.14
CA LEU A 125 -3.92 -1.71 5.08
C LEU A 125 -2.62 -1.69 4.26
N GLY A 126 -2.57 -0.92 3.18
CA GLY A 126 -1.35 -0.73 2.38
C GLY A 126 -0.17 -0.19 3.19
N TRP A 127 -0.43 0.61 4.23
CA TRP A 127 0.59 1.06 5.19
C TRP A 127 0.84 0.04 6.31
N LEU A 128 -0.21 -0.54 6.88
CA LEU A 128 -0.09 -1.41 8.06
C LEU A 128 0.60 -2.74 7.76
N VAL A 129 0.40 -3.32 6.58
CA VAL A 129 1.00 -4.61 6.19
C VAL A 129 2.54 -4.57 6.21
N PRO A 130 3.23 -3.65 5.48
CA PRO A 130 4.69 -3.54 5.58
C PRO A 130 5.12 -3.06 6.98
N GLY A 131 4.29 -2.27 7.66
CA GLY A 131 4.46 -1.88 9.06
C GLY A 131 4.58 -3.06 10.03
N ALA A 132 3.72 -4.06 9.88
CA ALA A 132 3.72 -5.26 10.70
C ALA A 132 4.98 -6.09 10.52
N VAL A 133 5.53 -6.15 9.30
CA VAL A 133 6.82 -6.81 9.01
C VAL A 133 7.97 -6.07 9.70
N ALA A 134 7.98 -4.74 9.61
CA ALA A 134 9.00 -3.94 10.30
C ALA A 134 8.90 -4.06 11.83
N ALA A 135 7.68 -4.10 12.38
CA ALA A 135 7.47 -4.35 13.81
C ALA A 135 8.03 -5.71 14.25
N LEU A 136 7.84 -6.75 13.43
CA LEU A 136 8.42 -8.08 13.69
C LEU A 136 9.95 -8.03 13.73
N ILE A 137 10.57 -7.35 12.77
CA ILE A 137 12.03 -7.17 12.73
C ILE A 137 12.52 -6.43 13.98
N ALA A 138 11.83 -5.37 14.39
CA ALA A 138 12.16 -4.61 15.59
C ALA A 138 12.08 -5.48 16.85
N VAL A 139 11.01 -6.27 17.01
CA VAL A 139 10.87 -7.21 18.12
C VAL A 139 11.98 -8.27 18.10
N GLY A 140 12.32 -8.82 16.93
CA GLY A 140 13.44 -9.75 16.77
C GLY A 140 14.77 -9.15 17.23
N CYS A 141 15.08 -7.92 16.81
CA CYS A 141 16.31 -7.24 17.21
C CYS A 141 16.36 -6.92 18.72
N LEU A 142 15.23 -6.51 19.33
CA LEU A 142 15.15 -6.30 20.78
C LEU A 142 15.42 -7.58 21.56
N ARG A 143 14.87 -8.70 21.11
CA ARG A 143 15.02 -10.00 21.76
C ARG A 143 16.44 -10.55 21.62
N LEU A 144 17.06 -10.35 20.47
CA LEU A 144 18.46 -10.70 20.24
C LEU A 144 19.38 -9.90 21.18
N ARG A 145 19.15 -8.60 21.36
CA ARG A 145 19.90 -7.76 22.31
C ARG A 145 19.70 -8.17 23.77
N ALA A 146 18.51 -8.67 24.11
CA ALA A 146 18.20 -9.15 25.46
C ALA A 146 18.79 -10.55 25.76
N GLY A 147 19.56 -11.14 24.85
CA GLY A 147 20.12 -12.49 25.01
C GLY A 147 19.07 -13.60 24.97
N ARG A 148 17.86 -13.31 24.46
CA ARG A 148 16.74 -14.26 24.38
C ARG A 148 16.31 -14.47 22.92
N PRO A 149 17.18 -15.01 22.05
CA PRO A 149 16.92 -15.11 20.61
C PRO A 149 15.68 -15.95 20.28
N PHE A 150 15.32 -16.93 21.11
CA PHE A 150 14.19 -17.83 20.87
C PHE A 150 13.08 -17.70 21.93
N ALA A 151 12.66 -16.47 22.21
CA ALA A 151 11.51 -16.27 23.09
C ALA A 151 10.21 -16.82 22.44
N PRO A 152 9.28 -17.41 23.21
CA PRO A 152 7.95 -17.82 22.70
C PRO A 152 7.16 -16.67 22.05
N LEU A 153 7.50 -15.43 22.41
CA LEU A 153 6.94 -14.25 21.77
C LEU A 153 7.30 -14.12 20.29
N LEU A 154 8.53 -14.47 19.89
CA LEU A 154 8.97 -14.29 18.51
C LEU A 154 8.21 -15.23 17.57
N GLU A 155 8.04 -16.50 17.96
CA GLU A 155 7.19 -17.46 17.23
C GLU A 155 5.75 -16.93 17.06
N ARG A 156 5.11 -16.48 18.15
CA ARG A 156 3.74 -15.95 18.11
C ARG A 156 3.63 -14.71 17.22
N MET A 157 4.59 -13.80 17.32
CA MET A 157 4.63 -12.58 16.51
C MET A 157 4.87 -12.90 15.04
N THR A 158 5.79 -13.81 14.70
CA THR A 158 6.02 -14.21 13.31
C THR A 158 4.78 -14.84 12.69
N MET A 159 4.09 -15.71 13.43
CA MET A 159 2.83 -16.30 12.95
C MET A 159 1.72 -15.25 12.81
N LEU A 160 1.60 -14.31 13.76
CA LEU A 160 0.65 -13.20 13.66
C LEU A 160 0.94 -12.33 12.42
N THR A 161 2.20 -11.94 12.21
CA THR A 161 2.61 -11.17 11.03
C THR A 161 2.34 -11.94 9.74
N ALA A 162 2.54 -13.26 9.71
CA ALA A 162 2.18 -14.09 8.55
C ALA A 162 0.69 -13.97 8.20
N VAL A 163 -0.18 -14.07 9.21
CA VAL A 163 -1.64 -13.91 9.03
C VAL A 163 -1.99 -12.49 8.60
N VAL A 164 -1.38 -11.47 9.23
CA VAL A 164 -1.63 -10.06 8.89
C VAL A 164 -1.20 -9.75 7.45
N VAL A 165 -0.05 -10.24 7.01
CA VAL A 165 0.43 -10.03 5.63
C VAL A 165 -0.49 -10.72 4.64
N LEU A 166 -0.85 -11.99 4.90
CA LEU A 166 -1.69 -12.76 3.99
C LEU A 166 -3.11 -12.19 3.90
N VAL A 167 -3.78 -12.02 5.04
CA VAL A 167 -5.17 -11.55 5.09
C VAL A 167 -5.26 -10.06 4.81
N GLY A 168 -4.37 -9.26 5.42
CA GLY A 168 -4.37 -7.81 5.24
C GLY A 168 -3.99 -7.39 3.81
N GLY A 169 -3.03 -8.08 3.18
CA GLY A 169 -2.66 -7.81 1.79
C GLY A 169 -3.78 -8.14 0.80
N LEU A 170 -4.44 -9.29 0.97
CA LEU A 170 -5.59 -9.64 0.13
C LEU A 170 -6.80 -8.73 0.36
N LEU A 171 -7.10 -8.39 1.62
CA LEU A 171 -8.19 -7.47 1.94
C LEU A 171 -7.93 -6.06 1.39
N ALA A 172 -6.69 -5.58 1.44
CA ALA A 172 -6.33 -4.27 0.90
C ALA A 172 -6.66 -4.19 -0.60
N GLU A 173 -6.25 -5.20 -1.36
CA GLU A 173 -6.49 -5.22 -2.81
C GLU A 173 -7.98 -5.33 -3.13
N VAL A 174 -8.67 -6.30 -2.52
CA VAL A 174 -10.10 -6.53 -2.78
C VAL A 174 -10.93 -5.29 -2.43
N LEU A 175 -10.65 -4.64 -1.31
CA LEU A 175 -11.33 -3.40 -0.94
C LEU A 175 -10.97 -2.23 -1.86
N GLY A 176 -9.73 -2.17 -2.34
CA GLY A 176 -9.28 -1.18 -3.32
C GLY A 176 -10.00 -1.33 -4.66
N ASP A 177 -10.11 -2.55 -5.16
CA ASP A 177 -10.80 -2.88 -6.41
C ASP A 177 -12.31 -2.64 -6.33
N ILE A 178 -12.93 -3.00 -5.20
CA ILE A 178 -14.34 -2.69 -4.93
C ILE A 178 -14.55 -1.18 -4.90
N ALA A 179 -13.70 -0.44 -4.17
CA ALA A 179 -13.80 1.01 -4.09
C ALA A 179 -13.62 1.68 -5.46
N GLY A 180 -12.62 1.24 -6.23
CA GLY A 180 -12.36 1.73 -7.58
C GLY A 180 -13.54 1.44 -8.52
N SER A 181 -14.12 0.24 -8.44
CA SER A 181 -15.29 -0.13 -9.26
C SER A 181 -16.54 0.67 -8.88
N MET A 182 -16.79 0.91 -7.58
CA MET A 182 -17.89 1.78 -7.14
C MET A 182 -17.68 3.22 -7.62
N ALA A 183 -16.47 3.75 -7.46
CA ALA A 183 -16.13 5.08 -7.94
C ALA A 183 -16.22 5.21 -9.47
N ALA A 184 -15.86 4.17 -10.22
CA ALA A 184 -16.07 4.12 -11.67
C ALA A 184 -17.55 4.25 -12.02
N GLN A 185 -18.42 3.48 -11.35
CA GLN A 185 -19.87 3.54 -11.58
C GLN A 185 -20.44 4.91 -11.19
N GLU A 186 -20.01 5.49 -10.08
CA GLU A 186 -20.51 6.79 -9.63
C GLU A 186 -20.04 7.96 -10.50
N ALA A 187 -18.80 7.92 -11.02
CA ALA A 187 -18.23 9.02 -11.79
C ALA A 187 -18.40 8.90 -13.31
N LEU A 188 -18.49 7.67 -13.84
CA LEU A 188 -18.43 7.41 -15.29
C LEU A 188 -19.73 6.82 -15.85
N ALA A 189 -20.73 6.50 -15.03
CA ALA A 189 -22.06 6.11 -15.52
C ALA A 189 -22.90 7.33 -15.93
N TRP A 190 -22.40 8.11 -16.90
CA TRP A 190 -23.18 9.21 -17.49
C TRP A 190 -24.35 8.69 -18.33
N THR A 191 -25.43 9.46 -18.36
CA THR A 191 -26.63 9.18 -19.15
C THR A 191 -26.77 10.10 -20.36
N SER A 192 -26.10 11.26 -20.37
CA SER A 192 -26.08 12.19 -21.50
C SER A 192 -24.83 13.07 -21.45
N ALA A 193 -24.20 13.32 -22.59
CA ALA A 193 -23.14 14.30 -22.75
C ALA A 193 -23.55 15.31 -23.84
N ALA A 194 -23.46 16.60 -23.53
CA ALA A 194 -23.74 17.67 -24.49
C ALA A 194 -22.43 18.37 -24.85
N TRP A 195 -22.20 18.57 -26.14
CA TRP A 195 -21.03 19.28 -26.65
C TRP A 195 -21.48 20.52 -27.42
N THR A 196 -20.88 21.67 -27.12
CA THR A 196 -21.08 22.90 -27.89
C THR A 196 -20.16 22.89 -29.11
N GLY A 197 -20.54 22.14 -30.16
CA GLY A 197 -19.79 22.03 -31.43
C GLY A 197 -20.35 20.95 -32.37
N ASP A 198 -19.79 20.83 -33.58
CA ASP A 198 -20.26 19.95 -34.68
C ASP A 198 -19.96 18.44 -34.47
N LEU A 199 -19.75 18.02 -33.22
CA LEU A 199 -19.51 16.62 -32.90
C LEU A 199 -20.85 15.89 -32.72
N ALA A 200 -21.16 14.96 -33.63
CA ALA A 200 -22.45 14.26 -33.68
C ALA A 200 -22.75 13.43 -32.42
N ASP A 201 -21.72 12.99 -31.68
CA ASP A 201 -21.87 12.36 -30.37
C ASP A 201 -20.54 12.46 -29.57
N PRO A 202 -20.47 13.21 -28.46
CA PRO A 202 -19.28 13.28 -27.61
C PRO A 202 -19.07 12.04 -26.71
N SER A 203 -20.05 11.15 -26.60
CA SER A 203 -19.97 9.97 -25.71
C SER A 203 -18.92 8.94 -26.14
N VAL A 204 -18.50 8.94 -27.41
CA VAL A 204 -17.45 8.05 -27.94
C VAL A 204 -16.04 8.41 -27.48
N LEU A 205 -15.84 9.63 -26.95
CA LEU A 205 -14.53 10.12 -26.48
C LEU A 205 -14.34 9.96 -24.97
N LEU A 206 -15.30 9.32 -24.32
CA LEU A 206 -15.59 9.47 -22.92
C LEU A 206 -15.46 8.08 -22.25
N PRO A 207 -14.61 7.90 -21.21
CA PRO A 207 -14.33 6.59 -20.62
C PRO A 207 -15.53 5.94 -19.92
N GLN A 208 -15.81 4.68 -20.24
CA GLN A 208 -16.87 3.91 -19.58
C GLN A 208 -16.37 3.19 -18.32
N PRO A 209 -17.24 2.97 -17.32
CA PRO A 209 -16.85 2.28 -16.10
C PRO A 209 -16.43 0.84 -16.41
N GLY A 210 -15.23 0.48 -15.94
CA GLY A 210 -14.72 -0.88 -15.99
C GLY A 210 -14.99 -1.63 -14.69
N PHE A 211 -14.73 -2.94 -14.72
CA PHE A 211 -14.64 -3.76 -13.52
C PHE A 211 -13.33 -4.53 -13.60
N ARG A 212 -12.53 -4.42 -12.54
CA ARG A 212 -11.26 -5.13 -12.43
C ARG A 212 -11.11 -5.65 -11.01
N ILE A 213 -10.76 -6.93 -10.92
CA ILE A 213 -10.30 -7.55 -9.68
C ILE A 213 -8.94 -8.13 -9.98
N ASP A 214 -7.91 -7.56 -9.38
CA ASP A 214 -6.56 -8.10 -9.42
C ASP A 214 -6.32 -8.88 -8.11
N VAL A 215 -5.73 -10.08 -8.21
CA VAL A 215 -5.40 -10.89 -7.02
C VAL A 215 -3.89 -10.98 -6.90
N PRO A 216 -3.26 -10.15 -6.05
CA PRO A 216 -1.82 -10.18 -5.89
C PRO A 216 -1.43 -11.49 -5.20
N LEU A 217 -0.50 -12.22 -5.82
CA LEU A 217 0.00 -13.49 -5.26
C LEU A 217 1.12 -13.28 -4.23
N TRP A 218 1.73 -12.10 -4.20
CA TRP A 218 2.83 -11.79 -3.29
C TRP A 218 2.45 -11.90 -1.79
N PRO A 219 1.26 -11.48 -1.30
CA PRO A 219 0.90 -11.60 0.11
C PRO A 219 0.74 -13.06 0.51
N VAL A 220 0.26 -13.90 -0.41
CA VAL A 220 0.13 -15.35 -0.21
C VAL A 220 1.52 -15.96 -0.01
N GLY A 221 2.45 -15.68 -0.93
CA GLY A 221 3.83 -16.15 -0.83
C GLY A 221 4.55 -15.65 0.42
N ALA A 222 4.44 -14.37 0.73
CA ALA A 222 5.06 -13.75 1.91
C ALA A 222 4.47 -14.31 3.22
N GLY A 223 3.15 -14.50 3.29
CA GLY A 223 2.47 -15.11 4.42
C GLY A 223 2.95 -16.53 4.70
N PHE A 224 3.01 -17.38 3.66
CA PHE A 224 3.54 -18.74 3.82
C PHE A 224 5.02 -18.77 4.20
N GLY A 225 5.85 -17.87 3.62
CA GLY A 225 7.26 -17.74 4.00
C GLY A 225 7.45 -17.39 5.48
N LEU A 226 6.65 -16.45 6.00
CA LEU A 226 6.67 -16.10 7.42
C LEU A 226 6.12 -17.23 8.31
N ALA A 227 5.07 -17.94 7.89
CA ALA A 227 4.56 -19.09 8.62
C ALA A 227 5.59 -20.24 8.71
N ALA A 228 6.33 -20.48 7.64
CA ALA A 228 7.46 -21.42 7.64
C ALA A 228 8.55 -20.98 8.62
N LEU A 229 8.91 -19.69 8.62
CA LEU A 229 9.87 -19.13 9.57
C LEU A 229 9.41 -19.27 11.04
N ALA A 230 8.12 -19.04 11.33
CA ALA A 230 7.55 -19.28 12.66
C ALA A 230 7.72 -20.74 13.10
N THR A 231 7.55 -21.68 12.17
CA THR A 231 7.74 -23.12 12.42
C THR A 231 9.20 -23.44 12.72
N VAL A 232 10.16 -22.81 12.03
CA VAL A 232 11.60 -22.96 12.32
C VAL A 232 11.91 -22.46 13.72
N PHE A 233 11.39 -21.29 14.12
CA PHE A 233 11.59 -20.77 15.48
C PHE A 233 11.00 -21.69 16.55
N ARG A 234 9.85 -22.32 16.29
CA ARG A 234 9.26 -23.31 17.19
C ARG A 234 10.17 -24.52 17.41
N HIS A 235 10.74 -25.06 16.33
CA HIS A 235 11.67 -26.20 16.42
C HIS A 235 12.98 -25.81 17.12
N GLY A 236 13.55 -24.63 16.80
CA GLY A 236 14.74 -24.12 17.49
C GLY A 236 14.56 -23.98 19.00
N ARG A 237 13.37 -23.52 19.44
CA ARG A 237 13.00 -23.47 20.87
C ARG A 237 12.96 -24.84 21.52
N GLN A 238 12.46 -25.84 20.81
CA GLN A 238 12.36 -27.19 21.34
C GLN A 238 13.76 -27.80 21.54
N LEU A 239 14.64 -27.67 20.54
CA LEU A 239 16.03 -28.13 20.63
C LEU A 239 16.82 -27.45 21.77
N GLN A 240 16.60 -26.15 22.01
CA GLN A 240 17.23 -25.45 23.13
C GLN A 240 16.78 -25.99 24.49
N ARG A 241 15.48 -26.25 24.67
CA ARG A 241 14.96 -26.81 25.91
C ARG A 241 15.47 -28.23 26.17
N ASP A 242 15.54 -29.04 25.11
CA ASP A 242 16.02 -30.42 25.22
C ASP A 242 17.52 -30.44 25.61
N SER A 243 18.29 -29.44 25.16
CA SER A 243 19.71 -29.30 25.50
C SER A 243 19.93 -28.76 26.91
N GLU A 244 19.09 -27.83 27.38
CA GLU A 244 19.12 -27.30 28.75
C GLU A 244 18.72 -28.35 29.80
N GLY A 245 17.92 -29.36 29.41
CA GLY A 245 17.52 -30.47 30.29
C GLY A 245 18.55 -31.60 30.43
N LEU A 246 19.66 -31.56 29.68
CA LEU A 246 20.72 -32.57 29.71
C LEU A 246 21.93 -32.16 30.57
N VAL A 247 21.86 -31.01 31.26
CA VAL A 247 22.91 -30.47 32.14
C VAL A 247 22.53 -30.62 33.61
#